data_AF-A0A2C8FA41-F1
#
_entry.id   AF-A0A2C8FA41-F1
#
_cell.length_a   1.000
_cell.length_b   1.000
_cell.length_c   1.000
_cell.angle_alpha   90.00
_cell.angle_beta   90.00
_cell.angle_gamma   90.00
#
_symmetry.space_group_name_H-M   'P 1'
#
loop_
_entity.id
_entity.type
_entity.pdbx_description
1 polymer ?
#
loop_
_entity_poly.entity_id
_entity_poly.type
_entity_poly.pdbx_seq_one_letter_code
_entity_poly.pdbx_strand_id
1 'polypeptide(L)'
;MQRFLMAVIAVGCIALGYILWVAFTATPDAPFVLEGTYNVQRWVGDKTDSTPDITGTVQISPRGPGWSLSGIIDGKEIQGTGMYADWEDAINFSISNEDKTSFTAVDLKYAGDTLTGVWQRHHIELNTDLEQPLPEDVGTEIWIKQE
;
A
#
# COMPACT_ATOMS: atom_id res chain seq x y z
N MET A 1 -11.44 -18.41 -50.79
CA MET A 1 -11.53 -19.12 -49.49
C MET A 1 -10.41 -18.79 -48.49
N GLN A 2 -9.52 -17.81 -48.76
CA GLN A 2 -8.36 -17.50 -47.91
C GLN A 2 -8.57 -16.31 -46.94
N ARG A 3 -9.63 -15.52 -47.15
CA ARG A 3 -9.95 -14.32 -46.35
C ARG A 3 -10.66 -14.62 -45.03
N PHE A 4 -11.34 -15.77 -44.91
CA PHE A 4 -12.06 -16.15 -43.69
C PHE A 4 -11.13 -16.67 -42.59
N LEU A 5 -10.01 -17.30 -42.96
CA LEU A 5 -9.06 -17.89 -41.99
C LEU A 5 -8.28 -16.82 -41.21
N MET A 6 -7.96 -15.68 -41.85
CA MET A 6 -7.27 -14.55 -41.21
C MET A 6 -8.14 -13.84 -40.16
N ALA A 7 -9.45 -13.73 -40.39
CA ALA A 7 -10.36 -13.06 -39.46
C ALA A 7 -10.53 -13.83 -38.15
N VAL A 8 -10.55 -15.16 -38.19
CA VAL A 8 -10.71 -16.01 -36.99
C VAL A 8 -9.48 -15.95 -36.08
N ILE A 9 -8.27 -15.90 -36.66
CA ILE A 9 -7.03 -15.78 -35.90
C ILE A 9 -6.95 -14.39 -35.23
N ALA A 10 -7.32 -13.32 -35.94
CA ALA A 10 -7.31 -11.97 -35.39
C ALA A 10 -8.28 -11.80 -34.21
N VAL A 11 -9.51 -12.35 -34.31
CA VAL A 11 -10.49 -12.30 -33.21
C VAL A 11 -10.04 -13.18 -32.03
N GLY A 12 -9.41 -14.33 -32.30
CA GLY A 12 -8.84 -15.19 -31.25
C GLY A 12 -7.70 -14.53 -30.46
N CYS A 13 -6.80 -13.82 -31.13
CA CYS A 13 -5.70 -13.10 -30.47
C CYS A 13 -6.20 -11.91 -29.62
N ILE A 14 -7.24 -11.20 -30.07
CA ILE A 14 -7.83 -10.11 -29.29
C ILE A 14 -8.54 -10.66 -28.04
N ALA A 15 -9.23 -11.80 -28.16
CA ALA A 15 -9.89 -12.43 -27.01
C ALA A 15 -8.88 -12.93 -25.96
N LEU A 16 -7.77 -13.54 -26.38
CA LEU A 16 -6.70 -13.96 -25.47
C LEU A 16 -6.00 -12.78 -24.81
N GLY A 17 -5.77 -11.68 -25.55
CA GLY A 17 -5.23 -10.44 -25.00
C GLY A 17 -6.16 -9.81 -23.96
N TYR A 18 -7.47 -9.87 -24.17
CA TYR A 18 -8.45 -9.36 -23.21
C TYR A 18 -8.53 -10.23 -21.95
N ILE A 19 -8.48 -11.56 -22.07
CA ILE A 19 -8.48 -12.47 -20.90
C ILE A 19 -7.21 -12.27 -20.07
N LEU A 20 -6.05 -12.14 -20.72
CA LEU A 20 -4.80 -11.84 -20.03
C LEU A 20 -4.84 -10.45 -19.37
N TRP A 21 -5.37 -9.43 -20.04
CA TRP A 21 -5.56 -8.11 -19.44
C TRP A 21 -6.48 -8.15 -18.22
N VAL A 22 -7.64 -8.81 -18.32
CA VAL A 22 -8.60 -8.94 -17.20
C VAL A 22 -7.97 -9.70 -16.02
N ALA A 23 -7.21 -10.77 -16.28
CA ALA A 23 -6.49 -11.50 -15.25
C ALA A 23 -5.36 -10.68 -14.60
N PHE A 24 -4.72 -9.77 -15.34
CA PHE A 24 -3.71 -8.85 -14.81
C PHE A 24 -4.30 -7.61 -14.11
N THR A 25 -5.52 -7.20 -14.45
CA THR A 25 -6.19 -6.03 -13.82
C THR A 25 -7.15 -6.39 -12.69
N ALA A 26 -7.49 -7.66 -12.52
CA ALA A 26 -8.20 -8.13 -11.34
C ALA A 26 -7.23 -8.05 -10.17
N THR A 27 -7.31 -6.96 -9.40
CA THR A 27 -6.65 -6.91 -8.10
C THR A 27 -7.23 -8.05 -7.26
N PRO A 28 -6.42 -8.98 -6.74
CA PRO A 28 -6.92 -10.07 -5.94
C PRO A 28 -7.64 -9.50 -4.71
N ASP A 29 -8.83 -10.02 -4.43
CA ASP A 29 -9.54 -9.71 -3.20
C ASP A 29 -8.64 -10.11 -2.02
N ALA A 30 -8.46 -9.19 -1.07
CA ALA A 30 -7.71 -9.51 0.13
C ALA A 30 -8.43 -10.60 0.93
N PRO A 31 -7.72 -11.63 1.44
CA PRO A 31 -8.34 -12.74 2.16
C PRO A 31 -8.79 -12.36 3.60
N PHE A 32 -8.79 -11.09 3.96
CA PHE A 32 -9.04 -10.57 5.30
C PHE A 32 -9.78 -9.22 5.27
N VAL A 33 -10.40 -8.87 6.40
CA VAL A 33 -11.11 -7.60 6.60
C VAL A 33 -10.21 -6.64 7.38
N LEU A 34 -9.79 -5.56 6.71
CA LEU A 34 -8.85 -4.58 7.26
C LEU A 34 -9.52 -3.36 7.90
N GLU A 35 -10.81 -3.13 7.64
CA GLU A 35 -11.51 -1.96 8.18
C GLU A 35 -11.42 -1.88 9.71
N GLY A 36 -11.24 -0.67 10.23
CA GLY A 36 -11.19 -0.41 11.67
C GLY A 36 -10.23 0.69 12.06
N THR A 37 -10.20 0.99 13.36
CA THR A 37 -9.24 1.91 13.97
C THR A 37 -8.05 1.12 14.49
N TYR A 38 -6.84 1.64 14.31
CA TYR A 38 -5.60 1.01 14.74
C TYR A 38 -4.73 1.99 15.51
N ASN A 39 -4.12 1.54 16.60
CA ASN A 39 -3.01 2.21 17.24
C ASN A 39 -1.72 1.88 16.49
N VAL A 40 -0.97 2.91 16.08
CA VAL A 40 0.30 2.76 15.36
C VAL A 40 1.46 2.98 16.30
N GLN A 41 2.44 2.09 16.24
CA GLN A 41 3.72 2.19 16.94
C GLN A 41 4.85 2.01 15.94
N ARG A 42 5.81 2.94 15.93
CA ARG A 42 6.91 3.01 14.98
C ARG A 42 8.24 3.18 15.70
N TRP A 43 9.25 2.54 15.15
CA TRP A 43 10.64 2.70 15.54
C TRP A 43 11.46 3.03 14.31
N VAL A 44 12.53 3.79 14.49
CA VAL A 44 13.55 3.99 13.45
C VAL A 44 14.55 2.83 13.52
N GLY A 45 14.77 2.16 12.40
CA GLY A 45 15.54 0.92 12.32
C GLY A 45 14.74 -0.33 12.74
N ASP A 46 15.45 -1.44 12.94
CA ASP A 46 14.89 -2.76 13.24
C ASP A 46 14.82 -3.02 14.75
N LYS A 47 13.90 -2.35 15.45
CA LYS A 47 13.70 -2.50 16.90
C LYS A 47 12.22 -2.44 17.23
N THR A 48 11.74 -3.37 18.05
CA THR A 48 10.33 -3.41 18.51
C THR A 48 10.20 -3.66 20.01
N ASP A 49 11.33 -3.83 20.71
CA ASP A 49 11.41 -4.18 22.13
C ASP A 49 11.66 -2.97 23.05
N SER A 50 11.67 -1.75 22.50
CA SER A 50 11.82 -0.48 23.22
C SER A 50 10.56 0.37 23.15
N THR A 51 10.53 1.48 23.89
CA THR A 51 9.51 2.53 23.69
C THR A 51 9.48 2.95 22.21
N PRO A 52 8.30 3.06 21.57
CA PRO A 52 8.19 3.55 20.20
C PRO A 52 8.72 4.99 20.07
N ASP A 53 9.42 5.28 18.99
CA ASP A 53 9.88 6.63 18.65
C ASP A 53 8.71 7.50 18.18
N ILE A 54 7.76 6.88 17.49
CA ILE A 54 6.62 7.53 16.85
C ILE A 54 5.35 6.73 17.18
N THR A 55 4.29 7.42 17.55
CA THR A 55 2.97 6.81 17.83
C THR A 55 1.85 7.53 17.11
N GLY A 56 0.73 6.85 16.92
CA GLY A 56 -0.45 7.44 16.30
C GLY A 56 -1.69 6.58 16.35
N THR A 57 -2.74 7.05 15.68
CA THR A 57 -3.98 6.32 15.47
C THR A 57 -4.43 6.52 14.02
N VAL A 58 -4.80 5.43 13.36
CA VAL A 58 -5.28 5.46 11.97
C VAL A 58 -6.61 4.73 11.83
N GLN A 59 -7.50 5.27 11.01
CA GLN A 59 -8.72 4.62 10.57
C GLN A 59 -8.53 4.10 9.15
N ILE A 60 -8.84 2.83 8.94
CA ILE A 60 -8.87 2.18 7.63
C ILE A 60 -10.33 1.99 7.21
N SER A 61 -10.62 2.36 5.96
CA SER A 61 -11.94 2.29 5.33
C SER A 61 -11.84 1.69 3.93
N PRO A 62 -12.87 1.00 3.42
CA PRO A 62 -12.82 0.36 2.12
C PRO A 62 -12.86 1.41 1.01
N ARG A 63 -12.06 1.21 -0.05
CA ARG A 63 -11.98 2.12 -1.20
C ARG A 63 -11.65 1.35 -2.48
N GLY A 64 -12.67 1.08 -3.30
CA GLY A 64 -12.49 0.33 -4.54
C GLY A 64 -11.86 -1.05 -4.27
N PRO A 65 -10.83 -1.47 -5.01
CA PRO A 65 -10.15 -2.76 -4.80
C PRO A 65 -9.18 -2.76 -3.61
N GLY A 66 -9.10 -1.68 -2.83
CA GLY A 66 -8.21 -1.56 -1.68
C GLY A 66 -8.83 -0.73 -0.57
N TRP A 67 -8.00 0.05 0.11
CA TRP A 67 -8.42 0.84 1.27
C TRP A 67 -7.94 2.28 1.19
N SER A 68 -8.69 3.16 1.85
CA SER A 68 -8.20 4.46 2.27
C SER A 68 -7.83 4.43 3.74
N LEU A 69 -6.82 5.20 4.11
CA LEU A 69 -6.47 5.46 5.49
C LEU A 69 -6.50 6.96 5.79
N SER A 70 -6.84 7.29 7.02
CA SER A 70 -6.73 8.65 7.56
C SER A 70 -6.47 8.58 9.06
N GLY A 71 -5.72 9.52 9.61
CA GLY A 71 -5.43 9.50 11.04
C GLY A 71 -4.42 10.54 11.46
N ILE A 72 -3.83 10.31 12.62
CA ILE A 72 -2.79 11.16 13.20
C ILE A 72 -1.60 10.27 13.54
N ILE A 73 -0.41 10.58 13.02
CA ILE A 73 0.85 9.96 13.40
C ILE A 73 1.83 11.08 13.75
N ASP A 74 2.53 10.94 14.89
CA ASP A 74 3.48 11.96 15.36
C ASP A 74 2.85 13.37 15.49
N GLY A 75 1.58 13.41 15.90
CA GLY A 75 0.81 14.66 16.02
C GLY A 75 0.43 15.33 14.69
N LYS A 76 0.72 14.70 13.54
CA LYS A 76 0.38 15.23 12.21
C LYS A 76 -0.77 14.45 11.59
N GLU A 77 -1.71 15.17 10.97
CA GLU A 77 -2.75 14.56 10.17
C GLU A 77 -2.15 13.89 8.93
N ILE A 78 -2.62 12.67 8.66
CA ILE A 78 -2.19 11.88 7.53
C ILE A 78 -3.39 11.36 6.73
N GLN A 79 -3.18 11.17 5.44
CA GLN A 79 -4.09 10.49 4.54
C GLN A 79 -3.33 9.59 3.59
N GLY A 80 -3.96 8.50 3.17
CA GLY A 80 -3.31 7.57 2.26
C GLY A 80 -4.26 6.54 1.68
N THR A 81 -3.68 5.68 0.87
CA THR A 81 -4.37 4.57 0.22
C THR A 81 -3.50 3.32 0.30
N GLY A 82 -4.12 2.15 0.40
CA GLY A 82 -3.41 0.89 0.38
C GLY A 82 -4.07 -0.14 -0.51
N MET A 83 -3.27 -1.11 -0.93
CA MET A 83 -3.69 -2.25 -1.72
C MET A 83 -3.03 -3.52 -1.20
N TYR A 84 -3.70 -4.65 -1.38
CA TYR A 84 -3.12 -5.96 -1.10
C TYR A 84 -2.24 -6.40 -2.28
N ALA A 85 -0.99 -6.74 -1.97
CA ALA A 85 -0.02 -7.31 -2.89
C ALA A 85 0.08 -8.82 -2.61
N ASP A 86 -0.64 -9.62 -3.39
CA ASP A 86 -0.69 -11.09 -3.25
C ASP A 86 0.67 -11.78 -3.36
N TRP A 87 1.54 -11.26 -4.22
CA TRP A 87 2.89 -11.78 -4.45
C TRP A 87 3.85 -11.54 -3.28
N GLU A 88 3.57 -10.57 -2.39
CA GLU A 88 4.34 -10.30 -1.18
C GLU A 88 3.66 -10.81 0.09
N ASP A 89 2.39 -11.21 -0.01
CA ASP A 89 1.50 -11.46 1.13
C ASP A 89 1.51 -10.26 2.12
N ALA A 90 1.38 -9.06 1.55
CA ALA A 90 1.50 -7.79 2.27
C ALA A 90 0.46 -6.76 1.79
N ILE A 91 0.21 -5.76 2.65
CA ILE A 91 -0.61 -4.60 2.36
C ILE A 91 0.33 -3.41 2.23
N ASN A 92 0.33 -2.78 1.06
CA ASN A 92 1.24 -1.69 0.76
C ASN A 92 0.44 -0.39 0.81
N PHE A 93 0.77 0.48 1.75
CA PHE A 93 0.15 1.78 1.97
C PHE A 93 1.08 2.90 1.51
N SER A 94 0.50 3.88 0.81
CA SER A 94 1.14 5.16 0.52
C SER A 94 0.45 6.24 1.35
N ILE A 95 1.21 6.86 2.25
CA ILE A 95 0.72 7.83 3.25
C ILE A 95 1.33 9.19 2.93
N SER A 96 0.52 10.25 2.97
CA SER A 96 0.95 11.65 2.84
C SER A 96 0.54 12.44 4.07
N ASN A 97 1.38 13.40 4.47
CA ASN A 97 1.01 14.41 5.46
C ASN A 97 0.14 15.50 4.81
N GLU A 98 -0.47 16.35 5.63
CA GLU A 98 -1.33 17.47 5.20
C GLU A 98 -0.68 18.36 4.11
N ASP A 99 0.62 18.64 4.25
CA ASP A 99 1.39 19.49 3.34
C ASP A 99 1.79 18.79 2.03
N LYS A 100 1.63 17.46 1.95
CA LYS A 100 1.95 16.60 0.80
C LYS A 100 3.39 16.73 0.28
N THR A 101 4.29 17.24 1.11
CA THR A 101 5.72 17.42 0.77
C THR A 101 6.53 16.14 0.98
N SER A 102 5.95 15.16 1.67
CA SER A 102 6.55 13.86 1.93
C SER A 102 5.50 12.76 1.79
N PHE A 103 5.95 11.59 1.37
CA PHE A 103 5.16 10.37 1.45
C PHE A 103 5.89 9.31 2.25
N THR A 104 5.14 8.49 2.97
CA THR A 104 5.64 7.31 3.66
C THR A 104 5.06 6.08 2.97
N ALA A 105 5.92 5.22 2.43
CA ALA A 105 5.54 3.89 2.02
C ALA A 105 5.56 2.96 3.24
N VAL A 106 4.58 2.08 3.34
CA VAL A 106 4.36 1.20 4.49
C VAL A 106 3.93 -0.16 3.97
N ASP A 107 4.71 -1.20 4.23
CA ASP A 107 4.39 -2.56 3.82
C ASP A 107 4.10 -3.40 5.06
N LEU A 108 2.87 -3.91 5.18
CA LEU A 108 2.36 -4.55 6.39
C LEU A 108 1.86 -5.96 6.12
N LYS A 109 2.26 -6.90 6.97
CA LYS A 109 1.66 -8.24 7.02
C LYS A 109 0.52 -8.27 8.01
N TYR A 110 -0.55 -8.95 7.64
CA TYR A 110 -1.75 -9.08 8.47
C TYR A 110 -1.73 -10.38 9.30
N ALA A 111 -1.93 -10.25 10.60
CA ALA A 111 -2.05 -11.36 11.54
C ALA A 111 -3.18 -11.10 12.55
N GLY A 112 -4.43 -11.26 12.09
CA GLY A 112 -5.62 -11.03 12.93
C GLY A 112 -5.76 -9.55 13.29
N ASP A 113 -5.74 -9.20 14.57
CA ASP A 113 -5.89 -7.81 15.00
C ASP A 113 -4.59 -7.00 14.95
N THR A 114 -3.50 -7.59 14.44
CA THR A 114 -2.19 -6.93 14.36
C THR A 114 -1.68 -6.87 12.93
N LEU A 115 -1.19 -5.69 12.55
CA LEU A 115 -0.37 -5.47 11.36
C LEU A 115 1.07 -5.26 11.77
N THR A 116 2.02 -5.84 11.05
CA THR A 116 3.44 -5.64 11.34
C THR A 116 4.23 -5.54 10.06
N GLY A 117 5.19 -4.62 10.02
CA GLY A 117 6.03 -4.49 8.84
C GLY A 117 7.00 -3.33 8.92
N VAL A 118 7.24 -2.72 7.76
CA VAL A 118 8.29 -1.71 7.58
C VAL A 118 7.71 -0.45 6.96
N TRP A 119 8.28 0.69 7.36
CA TRP A 119 7.97 1.98 6.77
C TRP A 119 9.23 2.65 6.23
N GLN A 120 9.04 3.44 5.19
CA GLN A 120 10.09 4.22 4.54
C GLN A 120 9.54 5.60 4.21
N ARG A 121 10.19 6.64 4.72
CA ARG A 121 9.84 8.03 4.43
C ARG A 121 10.64 8.55 3.25
N HIS A 122 9.93 9.11 2.29
CA HIS A 122 10.49 9.79 1.13
C HIS A 122 10.05 11.25 1.13
N HIS A 123 11.02 12.16 1.04
CA HIS A 123 10.75 13.58 0.82
C HIS A 123 10.57 13.83 -0.68
N ILE A 124 9.54 14.56 -1.12
CA ILE A 124 9.39 14.92 -2.53
C ILE A 124 10.06 16.27 -2.76
N GLU A 125 11.32 16.28 -3.17
CA GLU A 125 11.87 17.44 -3.86
C GLU A 125 11.43 17.38 -5.33
N LEU A 126 10.73 18.42 -5.79
CA LEU A 126 10.49 18.67 -7.22
C LEU A 126 11.81 19.12 -7.87
N ASN A 127 12.83 18.28 -7.84
CA ASN A 127 14.03 18.47 -8.64
C ASN A 127 13.91 17.65 -9.91
N THR A 128 14.05 18.32 -11.06
CA THR A 128 13.94 17.77 -12.41
C THR A 128 15.08 16.82 -12.80
N ASP A 129 16.02 16.54 -11.88
CA ASP A 129 17.11 15.61 -12.08
C ASP A 129 16.78 14.28 -11.38
N LEU A 130 16.77 13.21 -12.19
CA LEU A 130 16.33 11.85 -11.90
C LEU A 130 17.23 11.11 -10.89
N GLU A 131 17.25 11.55 -9.64
CA GLU A 131 17.63 10.71 -8.51
C GLU A 131 16.46 10.72 -7.53
N GLN A 132 15.78 9.58 -7.37
CA GLN A 132 14.79 9.45 -6.31
C GLN A 132 15.46 9.77 -4.97
N PRO A 133 14.84 10.60 -4.12
CA PRO A 133 15.41 10.92 -2.82
C PRO A 133 15.59 9.63 -2.03
N LEU A 134 16.81 9.45 -1.49
CA LEU A 134 17.12 8.37 -0.56
C LEU A 134 16.12 8.41 0.60
N PRO A 135 15.63 7.26 1.09
CA PRO A 135 14.74 7.25 2.23
C PRO A 135 15.43 7.92 3.42
N GLU A 136 14.78 8.93 3.98
CA GLU A 136 15.36 9.73 5.08
C GLU A 136 15.31 8.95 6.40
N ASP A 137 14.22 8.19 6.58
CA ASP A 137 14.00 7.33 7.72
C ASP A 137 13.40 6.00 7.23
N VAL A 138 13.94 4.90 7.75
CA VAL A 138 13.43 3.53 7.55
C VAL A 138 13.29 2.88 8.91
N GLY A 139 12.23 2.11 9.11
CA GLY A 139 12.13 1.32 10.33
C GLY A 139 10.97 0.35 10.37
N THR A 140 10.76 -0.23 11.53
CA THR A 140 9.70 -1.20 11.79
C THR A 140 8.46 -0.53 12.39
N GLU A 141 7.31 -1.11 12.12
CA GLU A 141 6.05 -0.66 12.71
C GLU A 141 5.08 -1.80 13.03
N ILE A 142 4.23 -1.53 14.03
CA ILE A 142 3.18 -2.42 14.50
C ILE A 142 1.89 -1.62 14.60
N TRP A 143 0.81 -2.11 14.00
CA TRP A 143 -0.52 -1.51 14.14
C TRP A 143 -1.45 -2.49 14.83
N ILE A 144 -2.13 -2.05 15.89
CA ILE A 144 -3.00 -2.89 16.72
C ILE A 144 -4.43 -2.38 16.59
N LYS A 145 -5.33 -3.23 16.09
CA LYS A 145 -6.75 -2.90 15.93
C LYS A 145 -7.38 -2.63 17.29
N GLN A 146 -8.22 -1.60 17.36
CA GLN A 146 -9.02 -1.28 18.53
C GLN A 146 -10.35 -2.05 18.48
N GLU A 147 -10.77 -2.59 19.62
CA GLU A 147 -12.06 -3.25 19.82
C GLU A 147 -13.25 -2.27 19.81
#